data_AF-A0A645GD16-F1
#
_entry.id   AF-A0A645GD16-F1
#
_cell.length_a   1.000
_cell.length_b   1.000
_cell.length_c   1.000
_cell.angle_alpha   90.00
_cell.angle_beta   90.00
_cell.angle_gamma   90.00
#
_symmetry.space_group_name_H-M   'P 1'
#
loop_
_entity.id
_entity.type
_entity.pdbx_description
1 polymer ?
#
loop_
_entity_poly.entity_id
_entity_poly.type
_entity_poly.pdbx_seq_one_letter_code
_entity_poly.pdbx_strand_id
1 'polypeptide(L)'
;MAHNTSKLMKLAESLKEYNESIDSFYNSKASYDNSKKYSVPYMKYEEGSSLTAIYGMKSMGINPMDGKEVFLNRAGELTSTWESSQQVKIGDTEPTVQGAFGLNLRWKQFTLYTSFLYQMGGQIYNQTLVNNVENADIASYNVDKRVLTARWQKPGDVTPLKNIADQKKVTLPTSRFVQKLNQLKFNSLSIGYDVNQKYLKPLNVSMMRVQLSTNDLMVLSTVKQERGLSYPFARTFNFSLNLNF
;
A
#
# COMPACT_ATOMS: atom_id res chain seq x y z
N MET A 1 13.20 -9.37 15.58
CA MET A 1 13.21 -8.40 14.46
C MET A 1 13.67 -9.15 13.23
N ALA A 2 12.95 -9.05 12.12
CA ALA A 2 13.31 -9.74 10.87
C ALA A 2 13.70 -8.72 9.81
N HIS A 3 14.79 -9.00 9.10
CA HIS A 3 15.29 -8.27 7.94
C HIS A 3 15.52 -9.29 6.84
N ASN A 4 15.07 -8.99 5.62
CA ASN A 4 15.33 -9.81 4.46
C ASN A 4 15.83 -8.92 3.31
N THR A 5 16.72 -9.47 2.49
CA THR A 5 17.20 -8.81 1.28
C THR A 5 17.28 -9.85 0.19
N SER A 6 16.45 -9.71 -0.83
CA SER A 6 16.45 -10.61 -1.98
C SER A 6 17.18 -9.98 -3.17
N LYS A 7 18.02 -10.76 -3.86
CA LYS A 7 18.67 -10.33 -5.12
C LYS A 7 18.63 -11.46 -6.14
N LEU A 8 18.21 -11.13 -7.36
CA LEU A 8 18.30 -12.03 -8.51
C LEU A 8 19.73 -12.08 -9.02
N MET A 9 20.36 -13.25 -8.95
CA MET A 9 21.77 -13.41 -9.33
C MET A 9 21.96 -13.68 -10.83
N LYS A 10 21.01 -14.36 -11.47
CA LYS A 10 21.03 -14.67 -12.91
C LYS A 10 19.61 -14.68 -13.46
N LEU A 11 19.46 -14.18 -14.68
CA LEU A 11 18.18 -14.16 -15.37
C LEU A 11 18.05 -15.37 -16.30
N ALA A 12 17.11 -16.27 -15.99
CA ALA A 12 16.75 -17.35 -16.90
C ALA A 12 16.06 -16.80 -18.16
N GLU A 13 16.14 -17.52 -19.27
CA GLU A 13 15.56 -17.09 -20.55
C GLU A 13 14.05 -16.87 -20.45
N SER A 14 13.35 -17.73 -19.70
CA SER A 14 11.91 -17.57 -19.42
C SER A 14 11.55 -16.26 -18.71
N LEU A 15 12.46 -15.70 -17.90
CA LEU A 15 12.25 -14.41 -17.22
C LEU A 15 12.48 -13.23 -18.17
N LYS A 16 13.34 -13.38 -19.18
CA LYS A 16 13.49 -12.39 -20.26
C LYS A 16 12.24 -12.38 -21.14
N GLU A 17 11.77 -13.54 -21.57
CA GLU A 17 10.52 -13.67 -22.33
C GLU A 17 9.34 -13.06 -21.57
N TYR A 18 9.29 -13.25 -20.24
CA TYR A 18 8.30 -12.58 -19.41
C TYR A 18 8.43 -11.05 -19.47
N ASN A 19 9.64 -10.49 -19.33
CA ASN A 19 9.83 -9.05 -19.45
C ASN A 19 9.41 -8.51 -20.82
N GLU A 20 9.70 -9.24 -21.89
CA GLU A 20 9.26 -8.89 -23.25
C GLU A 20 7.73 -8.92 -23.38
N SER A 21 7.07 -9.88 -22.72
CA SER A 21 5.61 -9.93 -22.67
C SER A 21 5.02 -8.68 -22.00
N ILE A 22 5.65 -8.18 -20.92
CA ILE A 22 5.26 -6.94 -20.27
C ILE A 22 5.48 -5.74 -21.19
N ASP A 23 6.61 -5.70 -21.90
CA ASP A 23 6.89 -4.62 -22.84
C ASP A 23 5.91 -4.61 -24.02
N SER A 24 5.57 -5.77 -24.56
CA SER A 24 4.55 -5.90 -25.61
C SER A 24 3.17 -5.48 -25.11
N PHE A 25 2.79 -5.81 -23.87
CA PHE A 25 1.54 -5.37 -23.26
C PHE A 25 1.42 -3.84 -23.23
N TYR A 26 2.42 -3.13 -22.72
CA TYR A 26 2.37 -1.67 -22.69
C TYR A 26 2.49 -1.04 -24.08
N ASN A 27 3.31 -1.61 -24.97
CA ASN A 27 3.46 -1.12 -26.35
C ASN A 27 2.20 -1.37 -27.20
N SER A 28 1.40 -2.38 -26.86
CA SER A 28 0.11 -2.65 -27.52
C SER A 28 -0.98 -1.61 -27.20
N LYS A 29 -0.72 -0.72 -26.24
CA LYS A 29 -1.66 0.34 -25.85
C LYS A 29 -1.89 1.30 -27.01
N ALA A 30 -3.08 1.26 -27.58
CA ALA A 30 -3.51 2.26 -28.55
C ALA A 30 -3.58 3.66 -27.92
N SER A 31 -3.30 4.70 -28.71
CA SER A 31 -3.30 6.10 -28.24
C SER A 31 -4.63 6.55 -27.64
N TYR A 32 -5.74 5.94 -28.06
CA TYR A 32 -7.10 6.22 -27.56
C TYR A 32 -7.52 5.34 -26.37
N ASP A 33 -6.77 4.28 -26.06
CA ASP A 33 -7.10 3.38 -24.95
C ASP A 33 -6.65 3.99 -23.61
N ASN A 34 -7.63 4.32 -22.78
CA ASN A 34 -7.46 4.92 -21.45
C ASN A 34 -7.80 3.97 -20.32
N SER A 35 -7.78 2.67 -20.59
CA SER A 35 -8.05 1.64 -19.59
C SER A 35 -7.07 1.73 -18.42
N LYS A 36 -7.59 1.69 -17.18
CA LYS A 36 -6.78 1.70 -15.95
C LYS A 36 -5.85 0.48 -15.82
N LYS A 37 -6.01 -0.56 -16.66
CA LYS A 37 -5.11 -1.72 -16.70
C LYS A 37 -3.65 -1.35 -16.99
N TYR A 38 -3.40 -0.26 -17.73
CA TYR A 38 -2.03 0.18 -18.02
C TYR A 38 -1.43 1.07 -16.93
N SER A 39 -2.18 1.46 -15.89
CA SER A 39 -1.64 2.29 -14.80
C SER A 39 -1.01 1.46 -13.67
N VAL A 40 -1.11 0.14 -13.78
CA VAL A 40 -0.59 -0.83 -12.79
C VAL A 40 0.86 -1.14 -13.12
N PRO A 41 1.79 -1.06 -12.16
CA PRO A 41 3.16 -1.54 -12.35
C PRO A 41 3.16 -3.06 -12.38
N TYR A 42 3.66 -3.65 -13.48
CA TYR A 42 3.98 -5.07 -13.51
C TYR A 42 5.40 -5.31 -13.03
N MET A 43 5.62 -6.47 -12.41
CA MET A 43 6.95 -6.92 -12.06
C MET A 43 7.77 -7.07 -13.33
N LYS A 44 9.05 -6.70 -13.27
CA LYS A 44 10.07 -7.10 -14.24
C LYS A 44 11.22 -7.75 -13.47
N TYR A 45 11.97 -8.60 -14.13
CA TYR A 45 13.11 -9.27 -13.53
C TYR A 45 14.40 -8.69 -14.11
N GLU A 46 15.24 -8.12 -13.26
CA GLU A 46 16.57 -7.63 -13.63
C GLU A 46 17.61 -8.23 -12.69
N GLU A 47 18.78 -8.56 -13.22
CA GLU A 47 19.89 -9.06 -12.40
C GLU A 47 20.33 -7.99 -11.40
N GLY A 48 20.58 -8.40 -10.17
CA GLY A 48 20.90 -7.51 -9.05
C GLY A 48 19.71 -6.82 -8.39
N SER A 49 18.51 -6.88 -9.00
CA SER A 49 17.27 -6.34 -8.43
C SER A 49 16.56 -7.32 -7.49
N SER A 50 15.70 -6.78 -6.63
CA SER A 50 14.87 -7.59 -5.72
C SER A 50 13.69 -8.21 -6.46
N LEU A 51 13.24 -9.36 -5.95
CA LEU A 51 12.01 -10.05 -6.36
C LEU A 51 10.74 -9.32 -5.95
N THR A 52 10.84 -8.18 -5.27
CA THR A 52 9.73 -7.32 -4.83
C THR A 52 9.86 -5.90 -5.37
N ALA A 53 10.78 -5.70 -6.33
CA ALA A 53 11.01 -4.42 -6.95
C ALA A 53 9.79 -3.95 -7.75
N ILE A 54 9.50 -2.65 -7.63
CA ILE A 54 8.48 -1.94 -8.39
C ILE A 54 9.18 -1.32 -9.60
N TYR A 55 8.64 -1.58 -10.79
CA TYR A 55 9.15 -1.04 -12.05
C TYR A 55 8.22 0.02 -12.62
N GLY A 56 8.83 0.98 -13.30
CA GLY A 56 8.17 2.07 -13.99
C GLY A 56 9.21 3.08 -14.46
N MET A 57 8.77 4.17 -15.09
CA MET A 57 9.70 5.23 -15.46
C MET A 57 9.97 6.14 -14.26
N LYS A 58 11.23 6.58 -14.13
CA LYS A 58 11.61 7.55 -13.10
C LYS A 58 11.08 8.92 -13.52
N SER A 59 10.14 9.45 -12.73
CA SER A 59 9.54 10.76 -12.92
C SER A 59 10.37 11.84 -12.22
N MET A 60 10.65 12.92 -12.94
CA MET A 60 11.23 14.16 -12.40
C MET A 60 10.14 15.15 -11.95
N GLY A 61 8.86 14.75 -12.02
CA GLY A 61 7.71 15.55 -11.66
C GLY A 61 6.97 16.12 -12.86
N ILE A 62 6.02 17.01 -12.57
CA ILE A 62 5.23 17.72 -13.57
C ILE A 62 5.96 19.02 -13.91
N ASN A 63 6.21 19.26 -15.19
CA ASN A 63 6.81 20.50 -15.66
C ASN A 63 5.85 21.68 -15.38
N PRO A 64 6.26 22.69 -14.60
CA PRO A 64 5.40 23.82 -14.28
C PRO A 64 4.96 24.65 -15.49
N MET A 65 5.67 24.58 -16.62
CA MET A 65 5.36 25.37 -17.81
C MET A 65 4.21 24.81 -18.63
N ASP A 66 4.13 23.49 -18.82
CA ASP A 66 3.15 22.85 -19.69
C ASP A 66 2.29 21.78 -19.01
N GLY A 67 2.53 21.49 -17.74
CA GLY A 67 1.76 20.53 -16.95
C GLY A 67 1.97 19.07 -17.35
N LYS A 68 3.00 18.77 -18.16
CA LYS A 68 3.35 17.40 -18.57
C LYS A 68 4.34 16.76 -17.62
N GLU A 69 4.24 15.45 -17.47
CA GLU A 69 5.21 14.68 -16.69
C GLU A 69 6.53 14.55 -17.46
N VAL A 70 7.63 14.76 -16.76
CA VAL A 70 8.99 14.61 -17.30
C VAL A 70 9.60 13.35 -16.71
N PHE A 71 10.18 12.51 -17.57
CA PHE A 71 10.81 11.25 -17.21
C PHE A 71 12.31 11.30 -17.42
N LEU A 72 13.02 10.48 -16.67
CA LEU A 72 14.42 10.15 -16.89
C LEU A 72 14.50 8.77 -17.55
N ASN A 73 15.06 8.69 -18.76
CA ASN A 73 15.28 7.42 -19.45
C ASN A 73 16.48 6.65 -18.85
N ARG A 74 16.76 5.43 -19.34
CA ARG A 74 17.92 4.63 -18.87
C ARG A 74 19.27 5.28 -19.21
N ALA A 75 19.33 6.12 -20.25
CA ALA A 75 20.53 6.86 -20.64
C ALA A 75 20.79 8.11 -19.76
N GLY A 76 19.86 8.47 -18.88
CA GLY A 76 19.96 9.67 -18.02
C GLY A 76 19.49 10.97 -18.69
N GLU A 77 18.79 10.87 -19.81
CA GLU A 77 18.23 12.02 -20.54
C GLU A 77 16.77 12.26 -20.14
N LEU A 78 16.35 13.52 -20.21
CA LEU A 78 14.98 13.92 -19.94
C LEU A 78 14.11 13.70 -21.17
N THR A 79 12.98 13.04 -20.99
CA THR A 79 11.97 12.81 -22.04
C THR A 79 10.57 13.06 -21.49
N SER A 80 9.63 13.46 -22.34
CA SER A 80 8.21 13.56 -21.99
C SER A 80 7.40 12.34 -22.46
N THR A 81 8.07 11.38 -23.11
CA THR A 81 7.45 10.16 -23.63
C THR A 81 7.67 9.03 -22.65
N TRP A 82 6.60 8.30 -22.32
CA TRP A 82 6.71 7.09 -21.53
C TRP A 82 6.98 5.89 -22.45
N GLU A 83 7.99 5.08 -22.14
CA GLU A 83 8.40 3.91 -22.90
C GLU A 83 8.63 2.71 -21.99
N SER A 84 8.09 1.55 -22.36
CA SER A 84 8.17 0.36 -21.51
C SER A 84 9.59 -0.20 -21.36
N SER A 85 10.38 -0.12 -22.44
CA SER A 85 11.78 -0.52 -22.45
C SER A 85 12.66 0.35 -21.54
N GLN A 86 12.25 1.59 -21.29
CA GLN A 86 12.98 2.56 -20.47
C GLN A 86 12.61 2.51 -18.98
N GLN A 87 11.71 1.60 -18.56
CA GLN A 87 11.37 1.41 -17.16
C GLN A 87 12.60 0.98 -16.34
N VAL A 88 12.70 1.43 -15.10
CA VAL A 88 13.75 1.06 -14.15
C VAL A 88 13.13 0.67 -12.81
N LYS A 89 13.93 0.10 -11.90
CA LYS A 89 13.52 -0.05 -10.50
C LYS A 89 13.24 1.34 -9.90
N ILE A 90 11.97 1.60 -9.56
CA ILE A 90 11.50 2.85 -8.95
C ILE A 90 11.14 2.71 -7.47
N GLY A 91 11.09 1.48 -6.97
CA GLY A 91 10.94 1.20 -5.55
C GLY A 91 11.04 -0.28 -5.21
N ASP A 92 10.83 -0.61 -3.94
CA ASP A 92 10.86 -1.99 -3.45
C ASP A 92 9.81 -2.19 -2.35
N THR A 93 8.97 -3.23 -2.47
CA THR A 93 7.97 -3.53 -1.44
C THR A 93 8.54 -4.28 -0.24
N GLU A 94 9.74 -4.85 -0.34
CA GLU A 94 10.41 -5.52 0.77
C GLU A 94 10.76 -4.51 1.87
N PRO A 95 10.19 -4.65 3.09
CA PRO A 95 10.48 -3.73 4.17
C PRO A 95 11.87 -3.97 4.73
N THR A 96 12.56 -2.88 5.06
CA THR A 96 13.87 -2.97 5.73
C THR A 96 13.74 -3.63 7.10
N VAL A 97 12.68 -3.35 7.86
CA VAL A 97 12.44 -4.04 9.12
C VAL A 97 10.97 -4.35 9.25
N GLN A 98 10.68 -5.59 9.62
CA GLN A 98 9.33 -6.00 10.01
C GLN A 98 9.36 -6.89 11.26
N GLY A 99 8.26 -6.91 11.97
CA GLY A 99 8.11 -7.76 13.12
C GLY A 99 6.80 -7.56 13.86
N ALA A 100 6.73 -8.23 15.00
CA ALA A 100 5.66 -8.11 15.96
C ALA A 100 6.23 -7.77 17.32
N PHE A 101 5.47 -7.01 18.11
CA PHE A 101 5.71 -6.90 19.55
C PHE A 101 4.36 -6.98 20.27
N GLY A 102 4.38 -7.42 21.51
CA GLY A 102 3.17 -7.55 22.30
C GLY A 102 3.46 -7.40 23.78
N LEU A 103 2.41 -7.12 24.53
CA LEU A 103 2.45 -7.07 25.98
C LEU A 103 1.52 -8.16 26.50
N ASN A 104 2.06 -8.98 27.39
CA ASN A 104 1.29 -9.95 28.16
C ASN A 104 1.47 -9.62 29.63
N LEU A 105 0.45 -9.00 30.22
CA LEU A 105 0.47 -8.51 31.58
C LEU A 105 -0.59 -9.23 32.39
N ARG A 106 -0.20 -9.74 33.56
CA ARG A 106 -1.12 -10.28 34.55
C ARG A 106 -0.95 -9.49 35.84
N TRP A 107 -2.03 -8.90 36.31
CA TRP A 107 -2.06 -8.17 37.57
C TRP A 107 -3.28 -8.58 38.38
N LYS A 108 -3.05 -9.27 39.51
CA LYS A 108 -4.11 -9.86 40.34
C LYS A 108 -5.04 -10.75 39.48
N GLN A 109 -6.30 -10.35 39.39
CA GLN A 109 -7.37 -11.03 38.66
C GLN A 109 -7.46 -10.57 37.19
N PHE A 110 -6.71 -9.55 36.79
CA PHE A 110 -6.72 -9.02 35.44
C PHE A 110 -5.62 -9.63 34.58
N THR A 111 -5.97 -9.98 33.35
CA THR A 111 -5.04 -10.37 32.29
C THR A 111 -5.22 -9.42 31.11
N LEU A 112 -4.13 -8.87 30.59
CA LEU A 112 -4.10 -8.05 29.38
C LEU A 112 -3.13 -8.69 28.40
N TYR A 113 -3.63 -8.99 27.21
CA TYR A 113 -2.82 -9.39 26.06
C TYR A 113 -3.04 -8.38 24.94
N THR A 114 -1.95 -7.86 24.38
CA THR A 114 -2.00 -7.01 23.19
C THR A 114 -0.86 -7.36 22.24
N SER A 115 -1.12 -7.31 20.94
CA SER A 115 -0.12 -7.52 19.90
C SER A 115 -0.19 -6.44 18.82
N PHE A 116 0.98 -6.05 18.35
CA PHE A 116 1.19 -5.06 17.30
C PHE A 116 2.11 -5.66 16.24
N LEU A 117 1.78 -5.39 14.98
CA LEU A 117 2.61 -5.72 13.82
C LEU A 117 3.16 -4.42 13.24
N TYR A 118 4.45 -4.38 12.94
CA TYR A 118 5.07 -3.21 12.33
C TYR A 118 5.88 -3.60 11.09
N GLN A 119 5.92 -2.69 10.13
CA GLN A 119 6.80 -2.74 8.98
C GLN A 119 7.31 -1.33 8.67
N MET A 120 8.59 -1.22 8.34
CA MET A 120 9.26 0.05 8.09
C MET A 120 10.27 -0.08 6.95
N GLY A 121 10.41 1.00 6.19
CA GLY A 121 11.43 1.10 5.13
C GLY A 121 11.05 0.51 3.79
N GLY A 122 9.92 -0.22 3.71
CA GLY A 122 9.35 -0.65 2.44
C GLY A 122 8.74 0.53 1.67
N GLN A 123 8.44 0.29 0.40
CA GLN A 123 7.72 1.23 -0.45
C GLN A 123 6.50 0.56 -1.06
N ILE A 124 5.52 1.35 -1.46
CA ILE A 124 4.32 0.86 -2.12
C ILE A 124 3.93 1.80 -3.24
N TYR A 125 3.47 1.24 -4.35
CA TYR A 125 2.85 2.01 -5.41
C TYR A 125 1.39 2.32 -5.01
N ASN A 126 1.06 3.60 -4.83
CA ASN A 126 -0.28 4.00 -4.41
C ASN A 126 -1.27 3.96 -5.59
N GLN A 127 -1.74 2.75 -5.90
CA GLN A 127 -2.68 2.51 -7.00
C GLN A 127 -4.01 3.25 -6.80
N THR A 128 -4.47 3.42 -5.56
CA THR A 128 -5.67 4.21 -5.26
C THR A 128 -5.50 5.66 -5.71
N LEU A 129 -4.37 6.29 -5.37
CA LEU A 129 -4.07 7.66 -5.79
C LEU A 129 -4.05 7.77 -7.32
N VAL A 130 -3.47 6.79 -7.98
CA VAL A 130 -3.44 6.73 -9.46
C VAL A 130 -4.85 6.58 -10.05
N ASN A 131 -5.65 5.65 -9.54
CA ASN A 131 -6.94 5.31 -10.15
C ASN A 131 -8.06 6.30 -9.82
N ASN A 132 -8.06 6.85 -8.62
CA ASN A 132 -9.18 7.65 -8.09
C ASN A 132 -8.88 9.15 -8.07
N VAL A 133 -7.61 9.54 -8.25
CA VAL A 133 -7.22 10.96 -8.31
C VAL A 133 -6.57 11.29 -9.64
N GLU A 134 -5.47 10.63 -10.02
CA GLU A 134 -4.71 10.96 -11.24
C GLU A 134 -5.46 10.59 -12.55
N ASN A 135 -6.08 9.41 -12.58
CA ASN A 135 -6.84 8.89 -13.72
C ASN A 135 -8.35 8.85 -13.42
N ALA A 136 -8.80 9.78 -12.58
CA ALA A 136 -10.21 9.92 -12.23
C ALA A 136 -11.03 10.32 -13.47
N ASP A 137 -12.20 9.70 -13.65
CA ASP A 137 -13.17 10.10 -14.67
C ASP A 137 -14.06 11.21 -14.09
N ILE A 138 -13.61 12.45 -14.31
CA ILE A 138 -14.25 13.67 -13.79
C ILE A 138 -15.51 14.02 -14.61
N ALA A 139 -15.60 13.53 -15.86
CA ALA A 139 -16.71 13.86 -16.75
C ALA A 139 -17.99 13.08 -16.38
N SER A 140 -17.81 11.83 -15.92
CA SER A 140 -18.93 10.92 -15.70
C SER A 140 -19.25 10.66 -14.22
N TYR A 141 -18.34 10.97 -13.29
CA TYR A 141 -18.48 10.61 -11.88
C TYR A 141 -18.04 11.73 -10.93
N ASN A 142 -18.54 11.67 -9.69
CA ASN A 142 -17.99 12.46 -8.60
C ASN A 142 -16.62 11.89 -8.20
N VAL A 143 -15.66 12.77 -7.91
CA VAL A 143 -14.25 12.42 -7.71
C VAL A 143 -13.71 13.01 -6.41
N ASP A 144 -12.54 12.54 -6.01
CA ASP A 144 -11.84 13.05 -4.82
C ASP A 144 -11.56 14.56 -4.94
N LYS A 145 -11.77 15.31 -3.85
CA LYS A 145 -11.51 16.76 -3.79
C LYS A 145 -10.10 17.16 -4.22
N ARG A 146 -9.10 16.28 -4.02
CA ARG A 146 -7.71 16.48 -4.44
C ARG A 146 -7.54 16.68 -5.95
N VAL A 147 -8.48 16.16 -6.74
CA VAL A 147 -8.49 16.38 -8.19
C VAL A 147 -8.56 17.87 -8.52
N LEU A 148 -9.33 18.65 -7.75
CA LEU A 148 -9.46 20.09 -7.96
C LEU A 148 -8.28 20.86 -7.36
N THR A 149 -7.85 20.50 -6.15
CA THR A 149 -6.92 21.32 -5.36
C THR A 149 -5.44 21.01 -5.56
N ALA A 150 -5.11 19.83 -6.08
CA ALA A 150 -3.73 19.34 -6.13
C ALA A 150 -3.26 18.99 -7.55
N ARG A 151 -3.92 19.51 -8.59
CA ARG A 151 -3.53 19.36 -10.00
C ARG A 151 -2.93 20.63 -10.57
N TRP A 152 -2.14 20.47 -11.63
CA TRP A 152 -1.64 21.61 -12.41
C TRP A 152 -2.80 22.28 -13.14
N GLN A 153 -2.89 23.61 -13.08
CA GLN A 153 -3.95 24.38 -13.74
C GLN A 153 -3.39 25.42 -14.71
N LYS A 154 -2.29 26.09 -14.33
CA LYS A 154 -1.69 27.15 -15.14
C LYS A 154 -0.15 27.12 -15.10
N PRO A 155 0.51 27.72 -16.09
CA PRO A 155 1.95 27.88 -16.08
C PRO A 155 2.46 28.52 -14.78
N GLY A 156 3.47 27.91 -14.16
CA GLY A 156 4.04 28.30 -12.88
C GLY A 156 3.54 27.49 -11.67
N ASP A 157 2.48 26.69 -11.82
CA ASP A 157 2.01 25.80 -10.75
C ASP A 157 3.02 24.65 -10.51
N VAL A 158 3.48 24.51 -9.27
CA VAL A 158 4.34 23.40 -8.84
C VAL A 158 3.50 22.41 -8.05
N THR A 159 3.20 21.26 -8.66
CA THR A 159 2.24 20.31 -8.11
C THR A 159 2.53 18.87 -8.54
N PRO A 160 2.23 17.88 -7.68
CA PRO A 160 2.54 16.48 -7.96
C PRO A 160 1.54 15.80 -8.89
N LEU A 161 0.43 16.42 -9.32
CA LEU A 161 -0.54 15.78 -10.21
C LEU A 161 -0.65 16.53 -11.55
N LYS A 162 -0.88 15.76 -12.61
CA LYS A 162 -0.94 16.30 -13.97
C LYS A 162 -2.13 17.24 -14.19
N ASN A 163 -2.07 17.97 -15.30
CA ASN A 163 -3.13 18.89 -15.72
C ASN A 163 -4.52 18.22 -15.70
N ILE A 164 -5.51 18.92 -15.15
CA ILE A 164 -6.91 18.47 -15.12
C ILE A 164 -7.51 18.26 -16.52
N ALA A 165 -7.01 18.98 -17.52
CA ALA A 165 -7.44 18.83 -18.92
C ALA A 165 -6.98 17.51 -19.55
N ASP A 166 -5.97 16.84 -18.99
CA ASP A 166 -5.42 15.58 -19.51
C ASP A 166 -6.22 14.36 -19.02
N GLN A 167 -7.54 14.38 -19.26
CA GLN A 167 -8.47 13.33 -18.86
C GLN A 167 -8.42 12.11 -19.80
N LYS A 168 -7.97 12.32 -21.04
CA LYS A 168 -7.95 11.31 -22.10
C LYS A 168 -6.61 10.58 -22.21
N LYS A 169 -5.76 10.65 -21.20
CA LYS A 169 -4.54 9.86 -21.11
C LYS A 169 -4.50 9.17 -19.77
N VAL A 170 -4.40 7.84 -19.77
CA VAL A 170 -4.08 7.10 -18.55
C VAL A 170 -2.60 7.32 -18.20
N THR A 171 -2.34 7.70 -16.95
CA THR A 171 -0.98 7.76 -16.41
C THR A 171 -0.47 6.34 -16.21
N LEU A 172 0.65 6.04 -16.87
CA LEU A 172 1.37 4.76 -16.81
C LEU A 172 2.23 4.68 -15.53
N PRO A 173 2.90 3.55 -15.23
CA PRO A 173 3.66 3.42 -13.99
C PRO A 173 4.87 4.35 -13.92
N THR A 174 4.92 5.17 -12.86
CA THR A 174 6.02 6.12 -12.63
C THR A 174 6.41 6.21 -11.16
N SER A 175 7.63 6.64 -10.87
CA SER A 175 8.11 6.80 -9.48
C SER A 175 7.30 7.79 -8.65
N ARG A 176 6.50 8.67 -9.27
CA ARG A 176 5.70 9.71 -8.60
C ARG A 176 4.66 9.15 -7.61
N PHE A 177 4.20 7.92 -7.85
CA PHE A 177 3.22 7.26 -6.99
C PHE A 177 3.83 6.22 -6.06
N VAL A 178 5.15 6.04 -6.08
CA VAL A 178 5.86 5.21 -5.12
C VAL A 178 5.99 6.01 -3.82
N GLN A 179 5.44 5.47 -2.74
CA GLN A 179 5.45 6.11 -1.43
C GLN A 179 6.11 5.20 -0.39
N LYS A 180 6.86 5.81 0.54
CA LYS A 180 7.46 5.08 1.64
C LYS A 180 6.37 4.57 2.59
N LEU A 181 6.35 3.26 2.82
CA LEU A 181 5.41 2.57 3.67
C LEU A 181 6.04 2.27 5.04
N ASN A 182 5.66 3.05 6.04
CA ASN A 182 5.84 2.69 7.43
C ASN A 182 4.46 2.48 8.03
N GLN A 183 4.23 1.31 8.61
CA GLN A 183 2.93 0.91 9.11
C GLN A 183 3.04 0.23 10.47
N LEU A 184 2.10 0.56 11.36
CA LEU A 184 1.87 -0.09 12.63
C LEU A 184 0.41 -0.54 12.68
N LYS A 185 0.18 -1.84 12.77
CA LYS A 185 -1.13 -2.47 12.88
C LYS A 185 -1.34 -2.98 14.31
N PHE A 186 -2.37 -2.49 14.98
CA PHE A 186 -2.85 -3.07 16.23
C PHE A 186 -3.64 -4.33 15.88
N ASN A 187 -2.99 -5.47 16.07
CA ASN A 187 -3.44 -6.76 15.56
C ASN A 187 -4.46 -7.43 16.48
N SER A 188 -4.22 -7.47 17.79
CA SER A 188 -5.15 -8.10 18.74
C SER A 188 -5.09 -7.45 20.12
N LEU A 189 -6.25 -7.26 20.75
CA LEU A 189 -6.39 -6.86 22.14
C LEU A 189 -7.29 -7.88 22.84
N SER A 190 -6.86 -8.37 24.01
CA SER A 190 -7.69 -9.19 24.88
C SER A 190 -7.51 -8.78 26.33
N ILE A 191 -8.63 -8.55 27.01
CA ILE A 191 -8.70 -8.21 28.43
C ILE A 191 -9.54 -9.29 29.10
N GLY A 192 -9.00 -9.91 30.13
CA GLY A 192 -9.66 -10.93 30.92
C GLY A 192 -9.70 -10.54 32.39
N TYR A 193 -10.76 -10.96 33.08
CA TYR A 193 -10.90 -10.84 34.52
C TYR A 193 -11.38 -12.17 35.11
N ASP A 194 -10.58 -12.73 36.01
CA ASP A 194 -10.90 -13.93 36.78
C ASP A 194 -11.63 -13.53 38.07
N VAL A 195 -12.91 -13.91 38.20
CA VAL A 195 -13.68 -13.51 39.38
C VAL A 195 -13.18 -14.25 40.62
N ASN A 196 -13.02 -13.50 41.71
CA ASN A 196 -12.51 -14.06 42.96
C ASN A 196 -13.44 -15.17 43.48
N GLN A 197 -12.83 -16.30 43.83
CA GLN A 197 -13.51 -17.50 44.31
C GLN A 197 -14.42 -17.23 45.53
N LYS A 198 -14.14 -16.21 46.35
CA LYS A 198 -15.01 -15.79 47.46
C LYS A 198 -16.44 -15.50 47.01
N TYR A 199 -16.63 -14.93 45.82
CA TYR A 199 -17.95 -14.61 45.26
C TYR A 199 -18.57 -15.81 44.52
N LEU A 200 -17.77 -16.80 44.12
CA LEU A 200 -18.22 -17.95 43.35
C LEU A 200 -18.66 -19.14 44.22
N LYS A 201 -18.10 -19.25 45.43
CA LYS A 201 -18.44 -20.33 46.38
C LYS A 201 -19.94 -20.49 46.66
N PRO A 202 -20.72 -19.42 46.92
CA PRO A 202 -22.17 -19.55 47.15
C PRO A 202 -22.96 -20.03 45.92
N LEU A 203 -22.37 -19.91 44.72
CA LEU A 203 -23.00 -20.25 43.45
C LEU A 203 -22.63 -21.66 42.96
N ASN A 204 -21.83 -22.42 43.72
CA ASN A 204 -21.27 -23.71 43.31
C ASN A 204 -20.53 -23.64 41.96
N VAL A 205 -19.82 -22.54 41.70
CA VAL A 205 -19.01 -22.33 40.49
C VAL A 205 -17.54 -22.41 40.88
N SER A 206 -16.76 -23.28 40.23
CA SER A 206 -15.32 -23.43 40.48
C SER A 206 -14.48 -22.32 39.83
N MET A 207 -14.88 -21.82 38.65
CA MET A 207 -14.19 -20.74 37.95
C MET A 207 -15.15 -19.89 37.10
N MET A 208 -14.98 -18.58 37.15
CA MET A 208 -15.66 -17.65 36.25
C MET A 208 -14.67 -16.65 35.67
N ARG A 209 -14.58 -16.60 34.34
CA ARG A 209 -13.75 -15.63 33.61
C ARG A 209 -14.61 -14.82 32.66
N VAL A 210 -14.50 -13.51 32.77
CA VAL A 210 -15.04 -12.56 31.80
C VAL A 210 -13.91 -12.11 30.89
N GLN A 211 -14.10 -12.18 29.58
CA GLN A 211 -13.07 -11.77 28.62
C GLN A 211 -13.68 -10.95 27.48
N LEU A 212 -13.05 -9.82 27.20
CA LEU A 212 -13.27 -8.99 26.03
C LEU A 212 -12.09 -9.18 25.07
N SER A 213 -12.36 -9.38 23.79
CA SER A 213 -11.31 -9.43 22.77
C SER A 213 -11.72 -8.74 21.48
N THR A 214 -10.75 -8.20 20.76
CA THR A 214 -10.94 -7.56 19.47
C THR A 214 -9.69 -7.74 18.61
N ASN A 215 -9.88 -7.85 17.30
CA ASN A 215 -8.80 -7.96 16.32
C ASN A 215 -8.86 -6.78 15.36
N ASP A 216 -7.71 -6.44 14.78
CA ASP A 216 -7.58 -5.41 13.74
C ASP A 216 -8.17 -4.05 14.13
N LEU A 217 -7.89 -3.64 15.37
CA LEU A 217 -8.47 -2.43 15.97
C LEU A 217 -8.08 -1.15 15.21
N MET A 218 -6.82 -1.06 14.77
CA MET A 218 -6.28 0.16 14.17
C MET A 218 -5.08 -0.13 13.27
N VAL A 219 -4.94 0.67 12.21
CA VAL A 219 -3.73 0.70 11.35
C VAL A 219 -3.28 2.15 11.20
N LEU A 220 -2.06 2.42 11.63
CA LEU A 220 -1.33 3.65 11.36
C LEU A 220 -0.43 3.41 10.16
N SER A 221 -0.51 4.26 9.14
CA SER A 221 0.30 4.15 7.92
C SER A 221 0.71 5.54 7.44
N THR A 222 1.93 5.68 6.94
CA THR A 222 2.40 6.88 6.23
C THR A 222 1.69 7.08 4.89
N VAL A 223 1.22 6.00 4.28
CA VAL A 223 0.58 5.98 2.97
C VAL A 223 -0.93 5.99 3.17
N LYS A 224 -1.58 7.04 2.65
CA LYS A 224 -3.05 7.15 2.65
C LYS A 224 -3.61 6.41 1.45
N GLN A 225 -4.29 5.30 1.71
CA GLN A 225 -4.99 4.50 0.72
C GLN A 225 -6.45 4.35 1.14
N GLU A 226 -7.34 4.34 0.16
CA GLU A 226 -8.74 3.99 0.39
C GLU A 226 -8.82 2.49 0.67
N ARG A 227 -9.65 2.15 1.65
CA ARG A 227 -9.74 0.80 2.20
C ARG A 227 -11.22 0.53 2.47
N GLY A 228 -11.70 -0.63 2.01
CA GLY A 228 -13.01 -1.15 2.39
C GLY A 228 -14.16 -0.75 1.45
N LEU A 229 -13.85 -0.41 0.20
CA LEU A 229 -14.87 -0.04 -0.81
C LEU A 229 -15.66 -1.25 -1.33
N SER A 230 -15.01 -2.41 -1.47
CA SER A 230 -15.67 -3.65 -1.93
C SER A 230 -16.17 -4.51 -0.77
N TYR A 231 -15.45 -4.52 0.36
CA TYR A 231 -15.86 -5.19 1.59
C TYR A 231 -15.55 -4.29 2.79
N PRO A 232 -16.55 -3.88 3.59
CA PRO A 232 -16.33 -2.94 4.67
C PRO A 232 -15.41 -3.54 5.73
N PHE A 233 -14.56 -2.70 6.31
CA PHE A 233 -13.80 -3.09 7.49
C PHE A 233 -14.75 -3.22 8.68
N ALA A 234 -15.12 -4.45 9.01
CA ALA A 234 -15.85 -4.76 10.24
C ALA A 234 -14.86 -4.89 11.39
N ARG A 235 -15.04 -4.09 12.45
CA ARG A 235 -14.33 -4.27 13.71
C ARG A 235 -15.18 -5.15 14.61
N THR A 236 -14.67 -6.34 14.90
CA THR A 236 -15.38 -7.29 15.78
C THR A 236 -14.92 -7.11 17.22
N PHE A 237 -15.88 -7.02 18.13
CA PHE A 237 -15.68 -7.04 19.57
C PHE A 237 -16.37 -8.27 20.12
N ASN A 238 -15.59 -9.20 20.67
CA ASN A 238 -16.08 -10.44 21.24
C ASN A 238 -16.09 -10.34 22.76
N PHE A 239 -17.27 -10.50 23.34
CA PHE A 239 -17.45 -10.66 24.78
C PHE A 239 -17.71 -12.13 25.08
N SER A 240 -16.99 -12.69 26.05
CA SER A 240 -17.09 -14.10 26.43
C SER A 240 -17.13 -14.26 27.94
N LEU A 241 -17.95 -15.19 28.40
CA LEU A 241 -18.07 -15.61 29.78
C LEU A 241 -17.79 -17.11 29.83
N ASN A 242 -16.73 -17.49 30.52
CA ASN A 242 -16.37 -18.90 30.73
C ASN A 242 -16.71 -19.28 32.17
N LEU A 243 -17.53 -20.30 32.34
CA LEU A 243 -17.94 -20.86 33.63
C LEU A 243 -17.46 -22.31 33.72
N ASN A 244 -16.94 -22.69 34.88
CA ASN A 244 -16.68 -24.06 35.24
C ASN A 244 -17.39 -24.37 36.56
N PHE A 245 -18.05 -25.53 36.64
CA PHE A 245 -18.79 -25.99 37.81
C PHE A 245 -17.93 -26.99 38.57
#